data_AF-A0A534B2V6-F1
#
_entry.id   AF-A0A534B2V6-F1
#
_cell.length_a   1.000
_cell.length_b   1.000
_cell.length_c   1.000
_cell.angle_alpha   90.00
_cell.angle_beta   90.00
_cell.angle_gamma   90.00
#
_symmetry.space_group_name_H-M   'P 1'
#
loop_
_entity.id
_entity.type
_entity.pdbx_description
1 polymer ?
#
loop_
_entity_poly.entity_id
_entity_poly.type
_entity_poly.pdbx_seq_one_letter_code
_entity_poly.pdbx_strand_id
1 'polypeptide(L)'
;MALSRDAVIWGFRFILGREPESEAVIAAHSAARDPEHLADLLVRSPEFMSGQRFTQLLAAHSESGSSHLPTAHLSTSSARFLLLGNCQIRPLARLIQALTGNAVATTIELLPKNLERLRTDQAALGKLIGASDLILFQPYPEEIRFITEAFPGTQPKLRLIPRIS
;
A
#
# COMPACT_ATOMS: atom_id res chain seq x y z
N MET A 1 -19.38 27.97 2.25
CA MET A 1 -20.22 27.15 3.15
C MET A 1 -19.28 26.62 4.21
N ALA A 2 -19.56 26.78 5.51
CA ALA A 2 -18.67 26.25 6.54
C ALA A 2 -18.76 24.71 6.57
N LEU A 3 -17.63 24.03 6.78
CA LEU A 3 -17.61 22.58 6.88
C LEU A 3 -18.25 22.10 8.18
N SER A 4 -18.97 20.98 8.11
CA SER A 4 -19.51 20.34 9.30
C SER A 4 -18.38 19.85 10.21
N ARG A 5 -18.66 19.85 11.51
CA ARG A 5 -17.74 19.31 12.54
C ARG A 5 -17.26 17.90 12.19
N ASP A 6 -18.17 17.05 11.73
CA ASP A 6 -17.84 15.66 11.37
C ASP A 6 -16.91 15.57 10.15
N ALA A 7 -17.07 16.47 9.17
CA ALA A 7 -16.16 16.53 8.02
C ALA A 7 -14.74 16.94 8.44
N VAL A 8 -14.61 17.86 9.40
CA VAL A 8 -13.32 18.27 9.95
C VAL A 8 -12.67 17.13 10.73
N ILE A 9 -13.42 16.47 11.62
CA ILE A 9 -12.92 15.30 12.38
C ILE A 9 -12.48 14.18 11.44
N TRP A 10 -13.27 13.90 10.40
CA TRP A 10 -12.93 12.90 9.39
C TRP A 10 -11.63 13.27 8.66
N GLY A 11 -11.46 14.55 8.26
CA GLY A 11 -10.24 15.03 7.61
C GLY A 11 -8.98 14.87 8.48
N PHE A 12 -9.05 15.21 9.77
CA PHE A 12 -7.95 15.01 10.72
C PHE A 12 -7.60 13.52 10.88
N ARG A 13 -8.61 12.65 11.03
CA ARG A 13 -8.38 11.21 11.15
C ARG A 13 -7.78 10.62 9.87
N PHE A 14 -8.27 11.03 8.72
CA PHE A 14 -7.85 10.48 7.43
C PHE A 14 -6.45 10.96 7.02
N ILE A 15 -6.15 12.25 7.19
CA ILE A 15 -4.90 12.86 6.70
C ILE A 15 -3.78 12.81 7.74
N LEU A 16 -4.10 13.08 9.01
CA LEU A 16 -3.12 13.14 10.10
C LEU A 16 -3.11 11.88 10.97
N GLY A 17 -4.11 10.99 10.83
CA GLY A 17 -4.18 9.74 11.58
C GLY A 17 -4.54 9.92 13.06
N ARG A 18 -5.17 11.04 13.43
CA ARG A 18 -5.54 11.37 14.82
C ARG A 18 -6.82 12.18 14.91
N GLU A 19 -7.33 12.36 16.12
CA GLU A 19 -8.41 13.33 16.38
C GLU A 19 -7.86 14.77 16.53
N PRO A 20 -8.70 15.79 16.24
CA PRO A 20 -8.41 17.17 16.61
C PRO A 20 -8.19 17.30 18.13
N GLU A 21 -7.21 18.09 18.54
CA GLU A 21 -6.85 18.26 19.96
C GLU A 21 -7.93 18.95 20.80
N SER A 22 -8.77 19.77 20.17
CA SER A 22 -9.81 20.53 20.86
C SER A 22 -10.88 21.03 19.91
N GLU A 23 -12.03 21.43 20.46
CA GLU A 23 -13.10 22.10 19.72
C GLU A 23 -12.63 23.43 19.09
N ALA A 24 -11.61 24.08 19.65
CA ALA A 24 -11.03 25.28 19.05
C ALA A 24 -10.31 24.96 17.72
N VAL A 25 -9.63 23.81 17.64
CA VAL A 25 -9.00 23.33 16.40
C VAL A 25 -10.06 22.98 15.37
N ILE A 26 -11.15 22.34 15.79
CA ILE A 26 -12.30 22.02 14.92
C ILE A 26 -12.88 23.32 14.35
N ALA A 27 -13.19 24.31 15.19
CA ALA A 27 -13.75 25.58 14.77
C ALA A 27 -12.84 26.34 13.79
N ALA A 28 -11.52 26.34 14.03
CA ALA A 28 -10.54 26.95 13.13
C ALA A 28 -10.52 26.31 11.73
N HIS A 29 -10.70 24.98 11.66
CA HIS A 29 -10.68 24.23 10.39
C HIS A 29 -12.06 24.11 9.72
N SER A 30 -13.14 24.29 10.48
CA SER A 30 -14.50 24.44 9.93
C SER A 30 -14.67 25.67 9.05
N ALA A 31 -13.77 26.67 9.21
CA ALA A 31 -13.71 27.86 8.36
C ALA A 31 -13.14 27.60 6.95
N ALA A 32 -12.64 26.38 6.67
CA ALA A 32 -12.26 25.98 5.32
C ALA A 32 -13.47 26.10 4.37
N ARG A 33 -13.17 26.41 3.10
CA ARG A 33 -14.19 26.78 2.10
C ARG A 33 -14.99 25.57 1.61
N ASP A 34 -14.30 24.44 1.52
CA ASP A 34 -14.75 23.16 1.02
C ASP A 34 -13.78 22.05 1.52
N PRO A 35 -14.12 20.76 1.34
CA PRO A 35 -13.29 19.66 1.81
C PRO A 35 -11.89 19.59 1.16
N GLU A 36 -11.76 20.05 -0.08
CA GLU A 36 -10.47 20.07 -0.80
C GLU A 36 -9.52 21.10 -0.19
N HIS A 37 -10.02 22.28 0.15
CA HIS A 37 -9.28 23.31 0.85
C HIS A 37 -8.87 22.86 2.27
N LEU A 38 -9.74 22.11 2.98
CA LEU A 38 -9.36 21.50 4.26
C LEU A 38 -8.22 20.49 4.08
N ALA A 39 -8.28 19.65 3.04
CA ALA A 39 -7.23 18.68 2.76
C ALA A 39 -5.88 19.37 2.44
N ASP A 40 -5.90 20.43 1.64
CA ASP A 40 -4.70 21.22 1.32
C ASP A 40 -4.08 21.86 2.57
N LEU A 41 -4.91 22.40 3.47
CA LEU A 41 -4.45 22.96 4.76
C LEU A 41 -3.79 21.90 5.65
N LEU A 42 -4.38 20.70 5.75
CA LEU A 42 -3.84 19.62 6.58
C LEU A 42 -2.56 19.03 6.00
N VAL A 43 -2.48 18.84 4.68
CA VAL A 43 -1.26 18.33 4.00
C VAL A 43 -0.11 19.34 4.06
N ARG A 44 -0.41 20.64 4.04
CA ARG A 44 0.61 21.70 4.19
C ARG A 44 0.96 22.03 5.64
N SER A 45 0.28 21.41 6.60
CA SER A 45 0.50 21.70 8.01
C SER A 45 1.91 21.28 8.43
N PRO A 46 2.55 22.01 9.37
CA PRO A 46 3.82 21.61 9.93
C PRO A 46 3.77 20.21 10.49
N GLU A 47 2.64 19.77 11.05
CA GLU A 47 2.46 18.43 11.58
C GLU A 47 2.52 17.34 10.50
N PHE A 48 1.88 17.55 9.35
CA PHE A 48 1.97 16.60 8.25
C PHE A 48 3.40 16.56 7.67
N MET A 49 4.05 17.74 7.59
CA MET A 49 5.41 17.88 7.05
C MET A 49 6.50 17.40 8.04
N SER A 50 6.30 17.60 9.35
CA SER A 50 7.18 17.20 10.45
C SER A 50 6.89 15.78 10.93
N GLY A 51 5.70 15.28 10.64
CA GLY A 51 5.33 13.88 10.66
C GLY A 51 6.13 13.14 9.59
N GLN A 52 7.45 13.10 9.76
CA GLN A 52 8.42 12.37 8.96
C GLN A 52 8.24 10.84 9.07
N ARG A 53 7.00 10.36 9.25
CA ARG A 53 6.66 8.93 9.34
C ARG A 53 7.15 8.18 8.10
N PHE A 54 7.29 8.87 6.96
CA PHE A 54 7.86 8.32 5.74
C PHE A 54 9.06 9.09 5.19
N THR A 55 9.32 10.34 5.63
CA THR A 55 10.43 11.15 5.10
C THR A 55 11.79 10.59 5.49
N GLN A 56 11.95 9.99 6.69
CA GLN A 56 13.19 9.30 7.06
C GLN A 56 13.40 8.01 6.25
N LEU A 57 12.30 7.35 5.88
CA LEU A 57 12.31 6.14 5.04
C LEU A 57 12.69 6.49 3.58
N LEU A 58 12.24 7.65 3.08
CA LEU A 58 12.60 8.18 1.76
C LEU A 58 13.98 8.86 1.73
N ALA A 59 14.41 9.51 2.81
CA ALA A 59 15.74 10.09 2.94
C ALA A 59 16.82 9.01 3.08
N ALA A 60 16.53 7.91 3.78
CA ALA A 60 17.39 6.72 3.77
C ALA A 60 17.60 6.15 2.35
N HIS A 61 16.65 6.37 1.43
CA HIS A 61 16.78 6.01 0.01
C HIS A 61 17.65 6.97 -0.83
N SER A 62 17.96 8.18 -0.35
CA SER A 62 18.79 9.15 -1.08
C SER A 62 20.30 8.92 -0.87
N GLU A 63 20.70 8.40 0.29
CA GLU A 63 22.11 8.23 0.66
C GLU A 63 22.55 6.76 0.76
N SER A 64 21.62 5.81 0.88
CA SER A 64 21.97 4.40 0.98
C SER A 64 22.00 3.72 -0.38
N GLY A 65 23.10 3.90 -1.10
CA GLY A 65 23.64 2.79 -1.87
C GLY A 65 23.82 1.59 -0.95
N SER A 66 23.10 0.50 -1.20
CA SER A 66 23.40 -0.86 -0.75
C SER A 66 23.93 -1.06 0.69
N SER A 67 23.45 -0.32 1.68
CA SER A 67 23.85 -0.54 3.07
C SER A 67 22.96 -1.62 3.69
N HIS A 68 23.40 -2.87 3.55
CA HIS A 68 22.96 -3.99 4.39
C HIS A 68 23.22 -3.66 5.86
N LEU A 69 22.21 -3.15 6.58
CA LEU A 69 22.24 -3.21 8.04
C LEU A 69 21.89 -4.65 8.44
N PRO A 70 22.81 -5.42 9.06
CA PRO A 70 22.51 -6.77 9.51
C PRO A 70 21.70 -6.67 10.80
N THR A 71 20.38 -6.69 10.68
CA THR A 71 19.48 -6.87 11.82
C THR A 71 19.55 -8.35 12.24
N ALA A 72 20.38 -8.64 13.25
CA ALA A 72 20.71 -9.97 13.76
C ALA A 72 19.52 -10.83 14.26
N HIS A 73 18.29 -10.31 14.22
CA HIS A 73 17.07 -10.98 14.69
C HIS A 73 16.01 -11.19 13.61
N LEU A 74 16.26 -10.80 12.35
CA LEU A 74 15.29 -11.06 11.29
C LEU A 74 15.43 -12.49 10.77
N SER A 75 14.32 -13.21 10.71
CA SER A 75 14.22 -14.47 9.96
C SER A 75 14.51 -14.19 8.50
N THR A 76 15.72 -14.51 8.04
CA THR A 76 16.12 -14.28 6.65
C THR A 76 15.47 -15.31 5.75
N SER A 77 14.82 -14.87 4.67
CA SER A 77 14.24 -15.74 3.65
C SER A 77 14.60 -15.21 2.27
N SER A 78 14.95 -16.11 1.35
CA SER A 78 15.14 -15.79 -0.08
C SER A 78 13.88 -16.05 -0.91
N ALA A 79 12.72 -16.20 -0.26
CA ALA A 79 11.48 -16.51 -0.94
C ALA A 79 11.08 -15.41 -1.93
N ARG A 80 10.52 -15.83 -3.06
CA ARG A 80 10.00 -14.96 -4.11
C ARG A 80 8.50 -14.84 -3.99
N PHE A 81 8.05 -13.62 -3.70
CA PHE A 81 6.64 -13.26 -3.56
C PHE A 81 6.14 -12.59 -4.83
N LEU A 82 4.97 -13.00 -5.30
CA LEU A 82 4.17 -12.25 -6.25
C LEU A 82 2.93 -11.72 -5.54
N LEU A 83 2.73 -10.41 -5.54
CA LEU A 83 1.59 -9.76 -4.94
C LEU A 83 0.69 -9.20 -6.04
N LEU A 84 -0.59 -9.51 -5.96
CA LEU A 84 -1.61 -9.14 -6.92
C LEU A 84 -2.77 -8.51 -6.15
N GLY A 85 -3.16 -7.28 -6.49
CA GLY A 85 -4.19 -6.59 -5.71
C GLY A 85 -4.35 -5.12 -6.07
N ASN A 86 -4.92 -4.34 -5.16
CA ASN A 86 -5.06 -2.90 -5.35
C ASN A 86 -3.75 -2.17 -5.00
N CYS A 87 -3.80 -0.85 -4.82
CA CYS A 87 -2.64 -0.02 -4.46
C CYS A 87 -1.91 -0.44 -3.15
N GLN A 88 -2.55 -1.24 -2.28
CA GLN A 88 -2.01 -1.68 -0.98
C GLN A 88 -0.89 -2.71 -1.12
N ILE A 89 -0.81 -3.42 -2.24
CA ILE A 89 0.20 -4.47 -2.43
C ILE A 89 1.62 -3.90 -2.49
N ARG A 90 1.78 -2.64 -2.90
CA ARG A 90 3.09 -2.01 -3.05
C ARG A 90 3.72 -1.72 -1.69
N PRO A 91 3.04 -1.06 -0.74
CA PRO A 91 3.48 -1.00 0.65
C PRO A 91 3.71 -2.37 1.28
N LEU A 92 2.82 -3.35 1.03
CA LEU A 92 2.95 -4.69 1.59
C LEU A 92 4.20 -5.42 1.09
N ALA A 93 4.53 -5.32 -0.20
CA ALA A 93 5.76 -5.87 -0.77
C ALA A 93 7.01 -5.30 -0.09
N ARG A 94 7.01 -3.97 0.16
CA ARG A 94 8.12 -3.31 0.88
C ARG A 94 8.24 -3.80 2.31
N LEU A 95 7.12 -3.98 3.00
CA LEU A 95 7.11 -4.52 4.35
C LEU A 95 7.69 -5.94 4.39
N ILE A 96 7.28 -6.81 3.47
CA ILE A 96 7.83 -8.18 3.36
C ILE A 96 9.35 -8.12 3.20
N GLN A 97 9.85 -7.30 2.27
CA GLN A 97 11.28 -7.15 2.03
C GLN A 97 12.02 -6.65 3.27
N ALA A 98 11.48 -5.64 3.96
CA ALA A 98 12.07 -5.08 5.17
C ALA A 98 12.13 -6.09 6.32
N LEU A 99 11.12 -6.95 6.47
CA LEU A 99 11.05 -7.93 7.57
C LEU A 99 11.85 -9.21 7.31
N THR A 100 12.14 -9.55 6.06
CA THR A 100 12.78 -10.83 5.68
C THR A 100 14.17 -10.67 5.07
N GLY A 101 14.59 -9.43 4.80
CA GLY A 101 15.91 -9.07 4.28
C GLY A 101 16.11 -9.41 2.81
N ASN A 102 16.15 -10.70 2.48
CA ASN A 102 16.55 -11.21 1.16
C ASN A 102 15.37 -11.61 0.27
N ALA A 103 14.12 -11.43 0.72
CA ALA A 103 12.97 -11.79 -0.09
C ALA A 103 12.82 -10.86 -1.29
N VAL A 104 12.38 -11.42 -2.41
CA VAL A 104 12.06 -10.64 -3.60
C VAL A 104 10.54 -10.54 -3.69
N ALA A 105 10.01 -9.33 -3.79
CA ALA A 105 8.59 -9.10 -3.93
C ALA A 105 8.29 -8.38 -5.25
N THR A 106 7.51 -9.03 -6.11
CA THR A 106 7.01 -8.46 -7.37
C THR A 106 5.55 -8.09 -7.20
N THR A 107 5.14 -6.92 -7.67
CA THR A 107 3.77 -6.40 -7.48
C THR A 107 3.08 -6.14 -8.81
N ILE A 108 1.82 -6.55 -8.93
CA ILE A 108 0.95 -6.19 -10.06
C ILE A 108 -0.36 -5.61 -9.52
N GLU A 109 -0.56 -4.33 -9.75
CA GLU A 109 -1.80 -3.65 -9.38
C GLU A 109 -2.90 -4.00 -10.39
N LEU A 110 -4.01 -4.55 -9.91
CA LEU A 110 -5.17 -5.02 -10.68
C LEU A 110 -6.10 -3.85 -11.02
N LEU A 111 -5.55 -2.81 -11.62
CA LEU A 111 -6.34 -1.74 -12.24
C LEU A 111 -6.98 -2.26 -13.54
N PRO A 112 -8.14 -1.73 -13.99
CA PRO A 112 -8.82 -2.22 -15.20
C PRO A 112 -7.90 -2.36 -16.43
N LYS A 113 -7.06 -1.36 -16.68
CA LYS A 113 -6.08 -1.36 -17.78
C LYS A 113 -5.03 -2.47 -17.66
N ASN A 114 -4.63 -2.82 -16.44
CA ASN A 114 -3.68 -3.90 -16.20
C ASN A 114 -4.36 -5.26 -16.28
N LEU A 115 -5.63 -5.38 -15.87
CA LEU A 115 -6.42 -6.60 -15.99
C LEU A 115 -6.61 -7.01 -17.46
N GLU A 116 -6.92 -6.06 -18.34
CA GLU A 116 -6.99 -6.31 -19.79
C GLU A 116 -5.65 -6.84 -20.31
N ARG A 117 -4.55 -6.19 -19.92
CA ARG A 117 -3.20 -6.60 -20.32
C ARG A 117 -2.84 -8.00 -19.81
N LEU A 118 -3.25 -8.36 -18.58
CA LEU A 118 -3.04 -9.70 -18.02
C LEU A 118 -3.87 -10.77 -18.74
N ARG A 119 -5.06 -10.42 -19.23
CA ARG A 119 -5.89 -11.31 -20.06
C ARG A 119 -5.28 -11.55 -21.43
N THR A 120 -4.64 -10.54 -22.02
CA THR A 120 -3.97 -10.63 -23.33
C THR A 120 -2.60 -11.32 -23.24
N ASP A 121 -1.85 -11.10 -22.16
CA ASP A 121 -0.49 -11.62 -21.97
C ASP A 121 -0.41 -12.63 -20.81
N GLN A 122 -1.19 -13.70 -20.92
CA GLN A 122 -1.20 -14.78 -19.93
C GLN A 122 0.15 -15.50 -19.83
N ALA A 123 0.93 -15.52 -20.91
CA ALA A 123 2.25 -16.14 -20.94
C ALA A 123 3.25 -15.40 -20.02
N ALA A 124 3.25 -14.07 -20.02
CA ALA A 124 4.08 -13.30 -19.10
C ALA A 124 3.66 -13.50 -17.64
N LEU A 125 2.36 -13.50 -17.35
CA LEU A 125 1.84 -13.77 -16.00
C LEU A 125 2.20 -15.19 -15.54
N GLY A 126 2.07 -16.19 -16.41
CA GLY A 126 2.45 -17.58 -16.13
C GLY A 126 3.93 -17.74 -15.78
N LYS A 127 4.83 -17.00 -16.45
CA LYS A 127 6.27 -16.97 -16.09
C LYS A 127 6.50 -16.40 -14.68
N LEU A 128 5.83 -15.30 -14.33
CA LEU A 128 5.94 -14.69 -13.01
C LEU A 128 5.40 -15.63 -11.91
N ILE A 129 4.26 -16.26 -12.16
CA ILE A 129 3.67 -17.27 -11.29
C ILE A 129 4.63 -18.45 -11.09
N GLY A 130 5.20 -18.98 -12.17
CA GLY A 130 6.13 -20.11 -12.12
C GLY A 130 7.41 -19.77 -11.36
N ALA A 131 7.89 -18.55 -11.51
CA ALA A 131 9.06 -18.02 -10.80
C ALA A 131 8.77 -17.54 -9.37
N SER A 132 7.55 -17.70 -8.85
CA SER A 132 7.21 -17.31 -7.48
C SER A 132 7.10 -18.53 -6.58
N ASP A 133 7.48 -18.36 -5.32
CA ASP A 133 7.38 -19.39 -4.29
C ASP A 133 6.05 -19.22 -3.52
N LEU A 134 5.62 -17.97 -3.32
CA LEU A 134 4.33 -17.61 -2.74
C LEU A 134 3.63 -16.51 -3.56
N ILE A 135 2.31 -16.58 -3.67
CA ILE A 135 1.47 -15.58 -4.32
C ILE A 135 0.50 -15.02 -3.29
N LEU A 136 0.57 -13.71 -3.01
CA LEU A 136 -0.42 -13.02 -2.20
C LEU A 136 -1.43 -12.34 -3.11
N PHE A 137 -2.71 -12.66 -2.91
CA PHE A 137 -3.79 -12.14 -3.74
C PHE A 137 -4.79 -11.38 -2.89
N GLN A 138 -4.99 -10.10 -3.17
CA GLN A 138 -6.13 -9.36 -2.64
C GLN A 138 -7.34 -9.61 -3.52
N PRO A 139 -8.36 -10.29 -3.00
CA PRO A 139 -9.46 -10.76 -3.82
C PRO A 139 -10.30 -9.59 -4.28
N TYR A 140 -10.50 -9.54 -5.59
CA TYR A 140 -11.64 -8.86 -6.20
C TYR A 140 -12.65 -9.95 -6.63
N PRO A 141 -13.97 -9.75 -6.44
CA PRO A 141 -14.96 -10.82 -6.56
C PRO A 141 -14.99 -11.47 -7.96
N GLU A 142 -14.65 -10.72 -9.01
CA GLU A 142 -14.67 -11.22 -10.39
C GLU A 142 -13.31 -11.79 -10.83
N GLU A 143 -12.24 -11.46 -10.12
CA GLU A 143 -10.85 -11.67 -10.51
C GLU A 143 -10.22 -12.92 -9.88
N ILE A 144 -10.75 -13.42 -8.75
CA ILE A 144 -10.33 -14.73 -8.19
C ILE A 144 -10.45 -15.82 -9.25
N ARG A 145 -11.60 -15.87 -9.92
CA ARG A 145 -11.94 -16.91 -10.88
C ARG A 145 -10.96 -16.94 -12.04
N PHE A 146 -10.60 -15.76 -12.57
CA PHE A 146 -9.64 -15.64 -13.66
C PHE A 146 -8.30 -16.31 -13.33
N ILE A 147 -7.74 -16.04 -12.15
CA ILE A 147 -6.42 -16.60 -11.79
C ILE A 147 -6.49 -18.11 -11.57
N THR A 148 -7.52 -18.59 -10.85
CA THR A 148 -7.65 -20.02 -10.57
C THR A 148 -8.01 -20.85 -11.80
N GLU A 149 -8.79 -20.29 -12.73
CA GLU A 149 -9.18 -20.96 -13.98
C GLU A 149 -8.05 -20.91 -15.01
N ALA A 150 -7.35 -19.78 -15.16
CA ALA A 150 -6.27 -19.63 -16.14
C ALA A 150 -4.95 -20.33 -15.71
N PHE A 151 -4.74 -20.54 -14.41
CA PHE A 151 -3.50 -21.14 -13.88
C PHE A 151 -3.81 -22.23 -12.83
N PRO A 152 -4.32 -23.41 -13.22
CA PRO A 152 -4.78 -24.44 -12.28
C PRO A 152 -3.70 -24.94 -11.28
N GLY A 153 -2.41 -24.73 -11.57
CA GLY A 153 -1.29 -25.09 -10.68
C GLY A 153 -0.93 -24.07 -9.59
N THR A 154 -1.58 -22.91 -9.49
CA THR A 154 -1.23 -21.87 -8.51
C THR A 154 -1.73 -22.12 -7.10
N GLN A 155 -2.72 -22.99 -6.94
CA GLN A 155 -3.43 -23.23 -5.67
C GLN A 155 -2.49 -23.43 -4.46
N PRO A 156 -1.40 -24.23 -4.53
CA PRO A 156 -0.55 -24.47 -3.35
C PRO A 156 0.19 -23.22 -2.88
N LYS A 157 0.50 -22.32 -3.81
CA LYS A 157 1.30 -21.10 -3.59
C LYS A 157 0.44 -19.88 -3.27
N LEU A 158 -0.86 -19.93 -3.58
CA LEU A 158 -1.78 -18.81 -3.44
C LEU A 158 -2.22 -18.62 -1.99
N ARG A 159 -2.16 -17.38 -1.49
CA ARG A 159 -2.73 -16.96 -0.21
C ARG A 159 -3.58 -15.72 -0.43
N LEU A 160 -4.82 -15.79 0.04
CA LEU A 160 -5.74 -14.66 0.01
C LEU A 160 -5.43 -13.75 1.18
N ILE A 161 -5.34 -12.45 0.91
CA ILE A 161 -5.16 -11.42 1.94
C ILE A 161 -6.30 -10.41 1.83
N PRO A 162 -6.88 -9.96 2.96
CA PRO A 162 -7.98 -9.02 2.93
C PRO A 162 -7.55 -7.67 2.35
N ARG A 163 -8.52 -6.96 1.77
CA ARG A 163 -8.37 -5.52 1.50
C ARG A 163 -8.54 -4.79 2.83
N ILE A 164 -7.64 -3.86 3.11
CA ILE A 164 -7.75 -3.00 4.29
C ILE A 164 -8.59 -1.79 3.87
N SER A 165 -9.79 -1.66 4.43
CA SER A 165 -10.72 -0.57 4.12
C SER A 165 -10.45 0.65 4.98
#